data_AF-A0A7X3LCC0-F1
#
_entry.id   AF-A0A7X3LCC0-F1
#
_cell.length_a   1.000
_cell.length_b   1.000
_cell.length_c   1.000
_cell.angle_alpha   90.00
_cell.angle_beta   90.00
_cell.angle_gamma   90.00
#
_symmetry.space_group_name_H-M   'P 1'
#
loop_
_entity.id
_entity.type
_entity.pdbx_description
1 polymer ?
#
loop_
_entity_poly.entity_id
_entity_poly.type
_entity_poly.pdbx_seq_one_letter_code
_entity_poly.pdbx_strand_id
1 'polypeptide(L)'
;MWRGVSLLSALALFGAGLTACSINHFERREPWRDQAEQVCLAKKLVEPTEFVTPVAAMDGPGPCGMQQPFRVTRLGGGSVVLKQRMTLGCPALAEAEAWLADTIQPAANLYFGVPVVEINAGSYSCRGRNNQPGAKLSEHGFGNAVDLMSVKLADGHVITVKGGWRGTEAEQGFLREIFLGACQRFTTVLAPGSNVFHYDHIHVDLARHDPRGLRRICQPLIKFTPQLGAGVERPLSRPVPPPRQPAAPQAPVEIEEDDPYGVAPMSKAASPTQVARAPARPPAATAYTSAPPVRPAPHVATAAPAEATEGYDEPLQLGAPSPGTGPIY
;
A
#
# COMPACT_ATOMS: atom_id res chain seq x y z
N MET A 1 -69.27 -26.67 -38.12
CA MET A 1 -68.53 -25.43 -37.80
C MET A 1 -67.27 -25.80 -37.04
N TRP A 2 -66.14 -26.09 -37.69
CA TRP A 2 -64.82 -26.07 -37.03
C TRP A 2 -63.69 -26.20 -38.05
N ARG A 3 -63.23 -25.07 -38.59
CA ARG A 3 -61.95 -24.94 -39.30
C ARG A 3 -61.49 -23.50 -39.13
N GLY A 4 -60.49 -23.26 -38.28
CA GLY A 4 -59.91 -21.93 -38.18
C GLY A 4 -59.20 -21.56 -36.89
N VAL A 5 -58.38 -22.44 -36.29
CA VAL A 5 -57.42 -22.01 -35.25
C VAL A 5 -56.17 -22.90 -35.31
N SER A 6 -55.32 -22.76 -36.33
CA SER A 6 -54.02 -23.46 -36.33
C SER A 6 -52.86 -22.72 -37.00
N LEU A 7 -53.05 -21.49 -37.50
CA LEU A 7 -52.00 -20.78 -38.24
C LEU A 7 -51.36 -19.60 -37.50
N LEU A 8 -51.79 -19.28 -36.27
CA LEU A 8 -51.19 -18.18 -35.49
C LEU A 8 -50.16 -18.62 -34.44
N SER A 9 -50.02 -19.92 -34.16
CA SER A 9 -49.09 -20.41 -33.14
C SER A 9 -47.66 -20.67 -33.64
N ALA A 10 -47.44 -20.79 -34.95
CA ALA A 10 -46.12 -21.09 -35.50
C ALA A 10 -45.21 -19.86 -35.64
N LEU A 11 -45.76 -18.64 -35.76
CA LEU A 11 -44.95 -17.41 -35.86
C LEU A 11 -44.44 -16.90 -34.50
N ALA A 12 -45.10 -17.25 -33.38
CA ALA A 12 -44.66 -16.83 -32.05
C ALA A 12 -43.44 -17.62 -31.54
N LEU A 13 -43.20 -18.84 -32.05
CA LEU A 13 -42.06 -19.67 -31.66
C LEU A 13 -40.77 -19.33 -32.41
N PHE A 14 -40.85 -18.71 -33.60
CA PHE A 14 -39.66 -18.26 -34.34
C PHE A 14 -39.13 -16.88 -33.89
N GLY A 15 -39.97 -16.04 -33.28
CA GLY A 15 -39.53 -14.74 -32.73
C GLY A 15 -38.75 -14.83 -31.41
N ALA A 16 -38.92 -15.91 -30.65
CA ALA A 16 -38.29 -16.08 -29.33
C ALA A 16 -36.87 -16.66 -29.37
N GLY A 17 -36.40 -17.16 -30.53
CA GLY A 17 -35.07 -17.76 -30.68
C GLY A 17 -33.93 -16.75 -30.86
N LEU A 18 -34.22 -15.52 -31.28
CA LEU A 18 -33.20 -14.52 -31.64
C LEU A 18 -32.90 -13.49 -30.53
N THR A 19 -33.64 -13.49 -29.42
CA THR A 19 -33.41 -12.58 -28.29
C THR A 19 -32.49 -13.15 -27.20
N ALA A 20 -32.03 -14.39 -27.33
CA ALA A 20 -31.19 -15.06 -26.33
C ALA A 20 -29.69 -14.67 -26.36
N CYS A 21 -29.23 -13.87 -27.33
CA CYS A 21 -27.80 -13.51 -27.45
C CYS A 21 -27.36 -12.30 -26.60
N SER A 22 -28.23 -11.73 -25.76
CA SER A 22 -27.93 -10.49 -25.01
C SER A 22 -27.60 -10.66 -23.53
N ILE A 23 -27.47 -11.90 -23.03
CA ILE A 23 -27.21 -12.19 -21.61
C ILE A 23 -25.74 -12.56 -21.36
N ASN A 24 -24.80 -11.88 -22.03
CA ASN A 24 -23.40 -11.96 -21.63
C ASN A 24 -23.15 -10.92 -20.54
N HIS A 25 -23.41 -11.30 -19.29
CA HIS A 25 -23.08 -10.54 -18.07
C HIS A 25 -21.57 -10.43 -17.80
N PHE A 26 -20.73 -10.87 -18.73
CA PHE A 26 -19.29 -10.78 -18.58
C PHE A 26 -18.84 -9.34 -18.85
N GLU A 27 -18.25 -8.73 -17.81
CA GLU A 27 -17.58 -7.45 -17.94
C GLU A 27 -16.58 -7.51 -19.11
N ARG A 28 -16.65 -6.53 -20.01
CA ARG A 28 -15.69 -6.44 -21.12
C ARG A 28 -14.45 -5.71 -20.66
N ARG A 29 -13.29 -6.16 -21.12
CA ARG A 29 -12.04 -5.43 -20.97
C ARG A 29 -12.19 -4.07 -21.64
N GLU A 30 -12.04 -3.00 -20.87
CA GLU A 30 -12.14 -1.64 -21.41
C GLU A 30 -10.89 -1.34 -22.28
N PRO A 31 -11.05 -0.80 -23.51
CA PRO A 31 -9.94 -0.60 -24.45
C PRO A 31 -8.80 0.30 -23.95
N TRP A 32 -9.08 1.19 -22.99
CA TRP A 32 -8.08 2.11 -22.46
C TRP A 32 -6.91 1.39 -21.79
N ARG A 33 -7.12 0.18 -21.26
CA ARG A 33 -6.07 -0.60 -20.60
C ARG A 33 -4.97 -0.97 -21.60
N ASP A 34 -5.37 -1.48 -22.75
CA ASP A 34 -4.44 -1.86 -23.81
C ASP A 34 -3.79 -0.62 -24.44
N GLN A 35 -4.55 0.46 -24.61
CA GLN A 35 -4.00 1.74 -25.10
C GLN A 35 -2.94 2.29 -24.14
N ALA A 36 -3.17 2.27 -22.82
CA ALA A 36 -2.21 2.72 -21.84
C ALA A 36 -0.94 1.86 -21.84
N GLU A 37 -1.09 0.53 -21.94
CA GLU A 37 0.02 -0.41 -22.06
C GLU A 37 0.86 -0.11 -23.32
N GLN A 38 0.24 0.03 -24.48
CA GLN A 38 0.93 0.35 -25.73
C GLN A 38 1.65 1.70 -25.67
N VAL A 39 1.04 2.73 -25.08
CA VAL A 39 1.68 4.04 -24.89
C VAL A 39 2.92 3.93 -24.00
N CYS A 40 2.83 3.18 -22.90
CA CYS A 40 3.96 2.96 -21.99
C CYS A 40 5.12 2.25 -22.69
N LEU A 41 4.84 1.20 -23.45
CA LEU A 41 5.83 0.42 -24.20
C LEU A 41 6.47 1.27 -25.31
N ALA A 42 5.67 2.01 -26.07
CA ALA A 42 6.17 2.90 -27.13
C ALA A 42 7.09 3.99 -26.58
N LYS A 43 6.81 4.49 -25.37
CA LYS A 43 7.65 5.45 -24.66
C LYS A 43 8.85 4.81 -23.94
N LYS A 44 8.94 3.49 -23.89
CA LYS A 44 9.99 2.73 -23.18
C LYS A 44 10.13 3.15 -21.71
N LEU A 45 8.99 3.31 -21.02
CA LEU A 45 9.00 3.73 -19.61
C LEU A 45 9.50 2.62 -18.66
N VAL A 46 9.57 1.39 -19.15
CA VAL A 46 10.14 0.24 -18.44
C VAL A 46 11.21 -0.37 -19.33
N GLU A 47 12.42 -0.51 -18.79
CA GLU A 47 13.51 -1.22 -19.46
C GLU A 47 13.62 -2.66 -18.94
N PRO A 48 13.64 -3.67 -19.84
CA PRO A 48 13.91 -5.04 -19.47
C PRO A 48 15.28 -5.20 -18.79
N THR A 49 15.31 -5.96 -17.70
CA THR A 49 16.54 -6.34 -16.98
C THR A 49 16.46 -7.80 -16.56
N GLU A 50 17.49 -8.31 -15.88
CA GLU A 50 17.44 -9.63 -15.25
C GLU A 50 16.36 -9.74 -14.14
N PHE A 51 15.91 -8.62 -13.58
CA PHE A 51 14.88 -8.56 -12.54
C PHE A 51 13.49 -8.18 -13.07
N VAL A 52 13.43 -7.59 -14.26
CA VAL A 52 12.23 -7.11 -14.93
C VAL A 52 12.20 -7.74 -16.32
N THR A 53 11.53 -8.88 -16.42
CA THR A 53 11.55 -9.71 -17.62
C THR A 53 10.21 -9.63 -18.35
N PRO A 54 10.19 -9.31 -19.65
CA PRO A 54 8.98 -9.46 -20.45
C PRO A 54 8.52 -10.91 -20.43
N VAL A 55 7.22 -11.14 -20.30
CA VAL A 55 6.64 -12.49 -20.44
C VAL A 55 5.56 -12.49 -21.52
N ALA A 56 5.19 -13.67 -21.98
CA ALA A 56 4.16 -13.82 -23.01
C ALA A 56 2.83 -13.19 -22.56
N ALA A 57 2.01 -12.82 -23.54
CA ALA A 57 0.65 -12.38 -23.29
C ALA A 57 -0.07 -13.35 -22.35
N MET A 58 -0.86 -12.81 -21.43
CA MET A 58 -1.61 -13.57 -20.45
C MET A 58 -3.08 -13.45 -20.76
N ASP A 59 -3.73 -14.58 -21.04
CA ASP A 59 -5.17 -14.71 -21.22
C ASP A 59 -5.76 -15.43 -20.01
N GLY A 60 -6.30 -14.65 -19.07
CA GLY A 60 -6.92 -15.17 -17.85
C GLY A 60 -8.41 -15.48 -18.04
N PRO A 61 -9.09 -15.96 -16.99
CA PRO A 61 -10.54 -16.15 -17.03
C PRO A 61 -11.30 -14.88 -17.42
N GLY A 62 -12.22 -14.99 -18.37
CA GLY A 62 -13.02 -13.86 -18.84
C GLY A 62 -12.16 -12.77 -19.49
N PRO A 63 -12.31 -11.48 -19.11
CA PRO A 63 -11.56 -10.37 -19.73
C PRO A 63 -10.17 -10.14 -19.10
N CYS A 64 -9.80 -10.88 -18.05
CA CYS A 64 -8.53 -10.70 -17.36
C CYS A 64 -7.34 -11.02 -18.26
N GLY A 65 -6.22 -10.32 -18.05
CA GLY A 65 -5.01 -10.56 -18.84
C GLY A 65 -4.18 -9.31 -19.08
N MET A 66 -3.11 -9.46 -19.84
CA MET A 66 -2.20 -8.38 -20.28
C MET A 66 -1.60 -8.79 -21.63
N GLN A 67 -1.38 -7.82 -22.54
CA GLN A 67 -0.81 -8.15 -23.84
C GLN A 67 0.70 -8.34 -23.77
N GLN A 68 1.38 -7.49 -23.01
CA GLN A 68 2.85 -7.52 -22.89
C GLN A 68 3.27 -7.25 -21.43
N PRO A 69 2.96 -8.20 -20.52
CA PRO A 69 3.29 -8.08 -19.11
C PRO A 69 4.78 -8.25 -18.83
N PHE A 70 5.17 -7.79 -17.64
CA PHE A 70 6.48 -8.01 -17.05
C PHE A 70 6.36 -8.87 -15.80
N ARG A 71 7.26 -9.84 -15.67
CA ARG A 71 7.56 -10.51 -14.41
C ARG A 71 8.67 -9.76 -13.70
N VAL A 72 8.43 -9.42 -12.44
CA VAL A 72 9.29 -8.56 -11.63
C VAL A 72 9.70 -9.30 -10.36
N THR A 73 11.00 -9.38 -10.10
CA THR A 73 11.55 -9.97 -8.87
C THR A 73 12.26 -8.94 -7.98
N ARG A 74 12.67 -7.81 -8.55
CA ARG A 74 13.25 -6.68 -7.85
C ARG A 74 12.81 -5.37 -8.49
N LEU A 75 12.80 -4.30 -7.69
CA LEU A 75 12.57 -2.92 -8.14
C LEU A 75 13.81 -2.07 -7.87
N GLY A 76 13.80 -0.81 -8.35
CA GLY A 76 14.83 0.19 -8.08
C GLY A 76 16.18 -0.22 -8.66
N GLY A 77 16.19 -0.70 -9.90
CA GLY A 77 17.40 -1.19 -10.56
C GLY A 77 18.03 -2.42 -9.89
N GLY A 78 17.24 -3.21 -9.15
CA GLY A 78 17.72 -4.40 -8.45
C GLY A 78 18.10 -4.16 -6.99
N SER A 79 17.96 -2.95 -6.46
CA SER A 79 18.27 -2.64 -5.06
C SER A 79 17.24 -3.19 -4.06
N VAL A 80 15.98 -3.36 -4.46
CA VAL A 80 14.89 -3.79 -3.57
C VAL A 80 14.32 -5.13 -4.02
N VAL A 81 14.43 -6.14 -3.16
CA VAL A 81 13.89 -7.49 -3.41
C VAL A 81 12.36 -7.49 -3.25
N LEU A 82 11.66 -8.23 -4.09
CA LEU A 82 10.26 -8.52 -3.84
C LEU A 82 10.15 -9.87 -3.13
N LYS A 83 9.51 -9.88 -1.95
CA LYS A 83 9.28 -11.10 -1.17
C LYS A 83 8.54 -12.15 -1.98
N GLN A 84 7.63 -11.71 -2.85
CA GLN A 84 6.93 -12.52 -3.84
C GLN A 84 7.08 -11.84 -5.20
N ARG A 85 7.31 -12.61 -6.26
CA ARG A 85 7.39 -12.07 -7.62
C ARG A 85 6.08 -11.34 -7.97
N MET A 86 6.18 -10.24 -8.70
CA MET A 86 5.03 -9.54 -9.24
C MET A 86 4.87 -9.79 -10.74
N THR A 87 3.63 -9.75 -11.22
CA THR A 87 3.33 -9.66 -12.64
C THR A 87 2.49 -8.42 -12.89
N LEU A 88 3.01 -7.49 -13.69
CA LEU A 88 2.43 -6.17 -13.91
C LEU A 88 2.45 -5.79 -15.39
N GLY A 89 1.47 -5.00 -15.81
CA GLY A 89 1.54 -4.31 -17.10
C GLY A 89 2.54 -3.15 -17.04
N CYS A 90 3.04 -2.73 -18.21
CA CYS A 90 4.01 -1.63 -18.32
C CYS A 90 3.61 -0.38 -17.50
N PRO A 91 2.36 0.14 -17.58
CA PRO A 91 2.01 1.39 -16.90
C PRO A 91 2.10 1.29 -15.37
N ALA A 92 1.59 0.20 -14.79
CA ALA A 92 1.62 0.00 -13.35
C ALA A 92 3.04 -0.26 -12.83
N LEU A 93 3.87 -0.94 -13.61
CA LEU A 93 5.28 -1.13 -13.26
C LEU A 93 6.05 0.20 -13.29
N ALA A 94 5.85 1.04 -14.31
CA ALA A 94 6.46 2.35 -14.39
C ALA A 94 6.09 3.23 -13.18
N GLU A 95 4.82 3.25 -12.78
CA GLU A 95 4.38 3.99 -11.59
C GLU A 95 4.89 3.38 -10.27
N ALA A 96 5.02 2.05 -10.19
CA ALA A 96 5.59 1.39 -9.02
C ALA A 96 7.08 1.70 -8.83
N GLU A 97 7.86 1.70 -9.91
CA GLU A 97 9.27 2.12 -9.90
C GLU A 97 9.42 3.59 -9.48
N ALA A 98 8.59 4.47 -10.05
CA ALA A 98 8.61 5.89 -9.70
C ALA A 98 8.15 6.15 -8.27
N TRP A 99 7.15 5.42 -7.76
CA TRP A 99 6.72 5.50 -6.37
C TRP A 99 7.82 5.03 -5.41
N LEU A 100 8.55 3.98 -5.78
CA LEU A 100 9.70 3.51 -5.01
C LEU A 100 10.80 4.58 -4.93
N ALA A 101 11.21 5.09 -6.08
CA ALA A 101 12.31 6.04 -6.21
C ALA A 101 12.02 7.39 -5.56
N ASP A 102 10.83 7.94 -5.82
CA ASP A 102 10.52 9.33 -5.47
C ASP A 102 9.83 9.47 -4.12
N THR A 103 9.36 8.36 -3.52
CA THR A 103 8.60 8.42 -2.26
C THR A 103 9.04 7.38 -1.24
N ILE A 104 8.99 6.08 -1.56
CA ILE A 104 9.26 5.04 -0.55
C ILE A 104 10.70 5.13 -0.03
N GLN A 105 11.69 5.21 -0.91
CA GLN A 105 13.09 5.30 -0.49
C GLN A 105 13.40 6.62 0.25
N PRO A 106 12.99 7.81 -0.25
CA PRO A 106 13.15 9.06 0.51
C PRO A 106 12.46 9.03 1.87
N ALA A 107 11.24 8.49 1.97
CA ALA A 107 10.52 8.37 3.25
C ALA A 107 11.26 7.44 4.22
N ALA A 108 11.79 6.31 3.75
CA ALA A 108 12.55 5.40 4.59
C ALA A 108 13.79 6.08 5.19
N ASN A 109 14.53 6.82 4.36
CA ASN A 109 15.67 7.63 4.82
C ASN A 109 15.24 8.73 5.80
N LEU A 110 14.12 9.41 5.55
CA LEU A 110 13.61 10.47 6.42
C LEU A 110 13.24 9.96 7.81
N TYR A 111 12.50 8.84 7.90
CA TYR A 111 11.96 8.36 9.17
C TYR A 111 12.85 7.35 9.90
N PHE A 112 13.76 6.68 9.19
CA PHE A 112 14.59 5.61 9.76
C PHE A 112 16.08 5.76 9.46
N GLY A 113 16.48 6.65 8.53
CA GLY A 113 17.88 6.86 8.18
C GLY A 113 18.53 5.71 7.40
N VAL A 114 17.74 4.74 6.95
CA VAL A 114 18.20 3.56 6.19
C VAL A 114 17.20 3.24 5.06
N PRO A 115 17.65 2.67 3.93
CA PRO A 115 16.79 2.39 2.80
C PRO A 115 15.92 1.14 3.02
N VAL A 116 14.85 1.04 2.24
CA VAL A 116 14.11 -0.21 2.03
C VAL A 116 14.95 -1.15 1.18
N VAL A 117 15.00 -2.42 1.54
CA VAL A 117 15.72 -3.48 0.81
C VAL A 117 14.84 -4.65 0.38
N GLU A 118 13.64 -4.78 0.96
CA GLU A 118 12.65 -5.76 0.53
C GLU A 118 11.23 -5.20 0.66
N ILE A 119 10.36 -5.55 -0.30
CA ILE A 119 8.94 -5.23 -0.32
C ILE A 119 8.14 -6.53 -0.37
N ASN A 120 7.13 -6.64 0.49
CA ASN A 120 6.10 -7.66 0.38
C ASN A 120 4.86 -7.04 -0.24
N ALA A 121 4.56 -7.44 -1.48
CA ALA A 121 3.44 -6.91 -2.23
C ALA A 121 2.71 -7.98 -3.05
N GLY A 122 1.42 -7.78 -3.25
CA GLY A 122 0.57 -8.56 -4.13
C GLY A 122 0.41 -7.88 -5.49
N SER A 123 0.25 -8.67 -6.55
CA SER A 123 0.03 -8.17 -7.92
C SER A 123 -1.04 -9.00 -8.63
N TYR A 124 -0.84 -9.39 -9.89
CA TYR A 124 -1.85 -10.04 -10.74
C TYR A 124 -2.71 -11.08 -10.01
N SER A 125 -4.02 -10.91 -10.11
CA SER A 125 -5.01 -11.91 -9.69
C SER A 125 -6.36 -11.62 -10.33
N CYS A 126 -6.87 -12.58 -11.10
CA CYS A 126 -8.16 -12.45 -11.78
C CYS A 126 -9.32 -12.77 -10.83
N ARG A 127 -9.90 -11.73 -10.22
CA ARG A 127 -11.07 -11.84 -9.35
C ARG A 127 -11.88 -10.55 -9.32
N GLY A 128 -13.12 -10.66 -8.85
CA GLY A 128 -13.96 -9.51 -8.51
C GLY A 128 -13.33 -8.65 -7.42
N ARG A 129 -13.61 -7.34 -7.42
CA ARG A 129 -13.16 -6.41 -6.37
C ARG A 129 -13.57 -6.91 -5.00
N ASN A 130 -12.66 -6.76 -4.03
CA ASN A 130 -12.83 -7.25 -2.66
C ASN A 130 -13.16 -8.75 -2.56
N ASN A 131 -12.79 -9.54 -3.59
CA ASN A 131 -13.13 -10.96 -3.73
C ASN A 131 -14.64 -11.24 -3.70
N GLN A 132 -15.46 -10.28 -4.13
CA GLN A 132 -16.93 -10.41 -4.12
C GLN A 132 -17.45 -11.01 -5.44
N PRO A 133 -18.22 -12.11 -5.41
CA PRO A 133 -18.85 -12.67 -6.60
C PRO A 133 -19.77 -11.65 -7.29
N GLY A 134 -19.64 -11.51 -8.61
CA GLY A 134 -20.45 -10.60 -9.42
C GLY A 134 -20.09 -9.10 -9.29
N ALA A 135 -19.09 -8.75 -8.47
CA ALA A 135 -18.56 -7.38 -8.45
C ALA A 135 -17.76 -7.08 -9.72
N LYS A 136 -17.60 -5.78 -10.04
CA LYS A 136 -16.67 -5.30 -11.07
C LYS A 136 -15.29 -5.94 -10.83
N LEU A 137 -14.60 -6.34 -11.89
CA LEU A 137 -13.28 -6.92 -11.81
C LEU A 137 -12.27 -5.92 -11.21
N SER A 138 -11.31 -6.50 -10.49
CA SER A 138 -10.19 -5.76 -9.92
C SER A 138 -9.17 -5.38 -10.99
N GLU A 139 -8.49 -4.25 -10.83
CA GLU A 139 -7.36 -3.89 -11.68
C GLU A 139 -6.18 -4.86 -11.55
N HIS A 140 -6.12 -5.66 -10.48
CA HIS A 140 -5.21 -6.80 -10.38
C HIS A 140 -5.41 -7.80 -11.51
N GLY A 141 -6.65 -8.03 -11.98
CA GLY A 141 -6.93 -8.94 -13.09
C GLY A 141 -6.42 -8.43 -14.44
N PHE A 142 -6.04 -7.16 -14.51
CA PHE A 142 -5.49 -6.51 -15.70
C PHE A 142 -4.02 -6.09 -15.52
N GLY A 143 -3.39 -6.50 -14.40
CA GLY A 143 -2.00 -6.15 -14.07
C GLY A 143 -1.77 -4.67 -13.81
N ASN A 144 -2.82 -3.93 -13.46
CA ASN A 144 -2.80 -2.49 -13.26
C ASN A 144 -2.79 -2.09 -11.78
N ALA A 145 -2.51 -3.03 -10.87
CA ALA A 145 -2.62 -2.81 -9.42
C ALA A 145 -1.55 -3.52 -8.61
N VAL A 146 -1.22 -2.93 -7.46
CA VAL A 146 -0.28 -3.44 -6.46
C VAL A 146 -0.91 -3.29 -5.07
N ASP A 147 -0.79 -4.33 -4.25
CA ASP A 147 -1.13 -4.29 -2.83
C ASP A 147 0.18 -4.29 -2.03
N LEU A 148 0.54 -3.21 -1.35
CA LEU A 148 1.73 -3.16 -0.49
C LEU A 148 1.37 -3.59 0.93
N MET A 149 1.92 -4.72 1.40
CA MET A 149 1.65 -5.25 2.74
C MET A 149 2.73 -4.88 3.76
N SER A 150 4.00 -4.89 3.36
CA SER A 150 5.11 -4.52 4.25
C SER A 150 6.38 -4.14 3.50
N VAL A 151 7.26 -3.42 4.18
CA VAL A 151 8.64 -3.18 3.75
C VAL A 151 9.62 -3.69 4.81
N LYS A 152 10.82 -4.09 4.38
CA LYS A 152 11.96 -4.37 5.25
C LYS A 152 13.07 -3.39 4.95
N LEU A 153 13.61 -2.80 6.01
CA LEU A 153 14.72 -1.86 5.95
C LEU A 153 16.07 -2.59 5.99
N ALA A 154 17.14 -1.90 5.58
CA ALA A 154 18.49 -2.45 5.54
C ALA A 154 19.01 -2.91 6.91
N ASP A 155 18.52 -2.35 8.01
CA ASP A 155 18.86 -2.74 9.39
C ASP A 155 18.06 -3.97 9.89
N GLY A 156 17.16 -4.50 9.05
CA GLY A 156 16.31 -5.64 9.34
C GLY A 156 14.95 -5.30 9.96
N HIS A 157 14.65 -4.02 10.24
CA HIS A 157 13.34 -3.61 10.74
C HIS A 157 12.26 -3.87 9.67
N VAL A 158 11.14 -4.48 10.07
CA VAL A 158 10.01 -4.79 9.17
C VAL A 158 8.82 -3.95 9.56
N ILE A 159 8.36 -3.12 8.63
CA ILE A 159 7.20 -2.26 8.80
C ILE A 159 6.05 -2.89 8.02
N THR A 160 5.08 -3.45 8.74
CA THR A 160 3.83 -3.92 8.13
C THR A 160 2.83 -2.77 8.05
N VAL A 161 2.02 -2.71 7.00
CA VAL A 161 0.96 -1.70 6.90
C VAL A 161 -0.04 -1.90 8.05
N LYS A 162 -0.49 -3.13 8.28
CA LYS A 162 -1.41 -3.49 9.37
C LYS A 162 -0.95 -2.98 10.75
N GLY A 163 0.31 -3.20 11.10
CA GLY A 163 0.86 -2.81 12.40
C GLY A 163 1.28 -1.34 12.45
N GLY A 164 2.02 -0.89 11.43
CA GLY A 164 2.62 0.44 11.39
C GLY A 164 1.61 1.57 11.26
N TRP A 165 0.41 1.32 10.69
CA TRP A 165 -0.59 2.37 10.48
C TRP A 165 -1.07 3.04 11.78
N ARG A 166 -0.99 2.29 12.89
CA ARG A 166 -1.23 2.77 14.26
C ARG A 166 -0.05 2.43 15.19
N GLY A 167 1.13 2.23 14.61
CA GLY A 167 2.35 1.80 15.30
C GLY A 167 3.09 2.96 15.93
N THR A 168 4.42 2.95 15.85
CA THR A 168 5.26 4.06 16.32
C THR A 168 5.05 5.33 15.49
N GLU A 169 5.45 6.50 16.00
CA GLU A 169 5.37 7.76 15.25
C GLU A 169 6.13 7.71 13.92
N ALA A 170 7.31 7.08 13.90
CA ALA A 170 8.12 6.91 12.70
C ALA A 170 7.43 6.02 11.65
N GLU A 171 6.86 4.88 12.07
CA GLU A 171 6.12 3.98 11.15
C GLU A 171 4.86 4.64 10.61
N GLN A 172 4.12 5.34 11.47
CA GLN A 172 2.95 6.09 11.05
C GLN A 172 3.32 7.21 10.06
N GLY A 173 4.38 7.97 10.34
CA GLY A 173 4.87 9.03 9.45
C GLY A 173 5.30 8.48 8.10
N PHE A 174 6.11 7.42 8.08
CA PHE A 174 6.55 6.73 6.88
C PHE A 174 5.37 6.22 6.04
N LEU A 175 4.43 5.49 6.64
CA LEU A 175 3.29 4.93 5.89
C LEU A 175 2.35 6.00 5.35
N ARG A 176 2.18 7.12 6.06
CA ARG A 176 1.39 8.27 5.59
C ARG A 176 2.06 8.96 4.42
N GLU A 177 3.40 9.07 4.43
CA GLU A 177 4.12 9.64 3.30
C GLU A 177 4.04 8.81 2.05
N ILE A 178 4.30 7.50 2.16
CA ILE A 178 4.20 6.65 0.98
C ILE A 178 2.77 6.59 0.45
N PHE A 179 1.76 6.64 1.33
CA PHE A 179 0.35 6.71 0.95
C PHE A 179 0.04 8.00 0.16
N LEU A 180 0.44 9.17 0.66
CA LEU A 180 0.15 10.44 -0.03
C LEU A 180 0.95 10.59 -1.33
N GLY A 181 2.20 10.12 -1.36
CA GLY A 181 2.98 10.07 -2.60
C GLY A 181 2.37 9.12 -3.64
N ALA A 182 1.77 8.00 -3.21
CA ALA A 182 1.00 7.14 -4.11
C ALA A 182 -0.22 7.88 -4.70
N CYS A 183 -0.92 8.72 -3.91
CA CYS A 183 -2.08 9.46 -4.40
C CYS A 183 -1.78 10.46 -5.52
N GLN A 184 -0.50 10.85 -5.70
CA GLN A 184 -0.07 11.71 -6.81
C GLN A 184 0.19 10.93 -8.10
N ARG A 185 0.30 9.59 -8.03
CA ARG A 185 0.72 8.72 -9.12
C ARG A 185 -0.40 7.83 -9.62
N PHE A 186 -1.10 7.21 -8.69
CA PHE A 186 -2.14 6.23 -8.97
C PHE A 186 -3.52 6.87 -9.01
N THR A 187 -4.44 6.25 -9.73
CA THR A 187 -5.81 6.75 -9.85
C THR A 187 -6.71 6.25 -8.74
N THR A 188 -6.35 5.14 -8.10
CA THR A 188 -6.95 4.63 -6.87
C THR A 188 -5.85 4.38 -5.87
N VAL A 189 -6.00 4.89 -4.66
CA VAL A 189 -5.18 4.55 -3.50
C VAL A 189 -6.10 4.33 -2.31
N LEU A 190 -6.07 3.12 -1.75
CA LEU A 190 -6.88 2.72 -0.61
C LEU A 190 -5.96 2.14 0.47
N ALA A 191 -5.89 2.83 1.61
CA ALA A 191 -5.09 2.42 2.76
C ALA A 191 -6.00 2.11 3.98
N PRO A 192 -5.43 1.67 5.13
CA PRO A 192 -6.24 1.36 6.30
C PRO A 192 -7.08 2.55 6.76
N GLY A 193 -8.38 2.31 6.91
CA GLY A 193 -9.39 3.34 7.16
C GLY A 193 -10.24 3.70 5.94
N SER A 194 -9.90 3.25 4.73
CA SER A 194 -10.77 3.39 3.55
C SER A 194 -12.03 2.53 3.67
N ASN A 195 -11.83 1.25 3.98
CA ASN A 195 -12.88 0.27 4.27
C ASN A 195 -12.23 -0.97 4.93
N VAL A 196 -13.04 -1.98 5.24
CA VAL A 196 -12.60 -3.21 5.92
C VAL A 196 -11.66 -4.10 5.09
N PHE A 197 -11.68 -3.99 3.76
CA PHE A 197 -10.86 -4.85 2.89
C PHE A 197 -9.42 -4.36 2.77
N HIS A 198 -9.14 -3.10 3.11
CA HIS A 198 -7.82 -2.46 2.95
C HIS A 198 -7.16 -2.15 4.30
N TYR A 199 -7.49 -2.91 5.34
CA TYR A 199 -7.03 -2.64 6.70
C TYR A 199 -5.58 -3.07 6.97
N ASP A 200 -5.02 -3.92 6.11
CA ASP A 200 -3.71 -4.54 6.28
C ASP A 200 -2.72 -4.28 5.13
N HIS A 201 -3.12 -3.51 4.12
CA HIS A 201 -2.29 -3.14 2.97
C HIS A 201 -2.66 -1.77 2.42
N ILE A 202 -1.76 -1.19 1.60
CA ILE A 202 -2.04 -0.04 0.75
C ILE A 202 -2.26 -0.57 -0.67
N HIS A 203 -3.51 -0.50 -1.15
CA HIS A 203 -3.86 -0.84 -2.52
C HIS A 203 -3.67 0.37 -3.43
N VAL A 204 -3.02 0.17 -4.56
CA VAL A 204 -2.87 1.18 -5.61
C VAL A 204 -3.28 0.62 -6.97
N ASP A 205 -3.99 1.40 -7.78
CA ASP A 205 -4.33 1.02 -9.16
C ASP A 205 -4.44 2.19 -10.15
N LEU A 206 -4.51 1.84 -11.43
CA LEU A 206 -4.67 2.76 -12.57
C LEU A 206 -6.09 2.77 -13.18
N ALA A 207 -7.11 2.37 -12.41
CA ALA A 207 -8.50 2.35 -12.86
C ALA A 207 -9.00 3.69 -13.39
N ARG A 208 -9.67 3.64 -14.55
CA ARG A 208 -10.43 4.78 -15.07
C ARG A 208 -11.77 4.91 -14.34
N HIS A 209 -12.00 6.08 -13.75
CA HIS A 209 -13.11 6.36 -12.84
C HIS A 209 -14.23 7.24 -13.41
N ASP A 210 -14.00 7.83 -14.58
CA ASP A 210 -14.92 8.66 -15.35
C ASP A 210 -14.47 8.66 -16.83
N PRO A 211 -15.33 9.07 -17.80
CA PRO A 211 -14.98 9.02 -19.23
C PRO A 211 -13.70 9.78 -19.61
N ARG A 212 -13.36 10.86 -18.90
CA ARG A 212 -12.14 11.66 -19.14
C ARG A 212 -10.91 11.08 -18.44
N GLY A 213 -11.10 10.14 -17.51
CA GLY A 213 -10.02 9.54 -16.73
C GLY A 213 -9.30 10.52 -15.82
N LEU A 214 -10.00 11.54 -15.32
CA LEU A 214 -9.44 12.61 -14.48
C LEU A 214 -9.77 12.40 -13.00
N ARG A 215 -10.85 11.68 -12.68
CA ARG A 215 -11.25 11.38 -11.31
C ARG A 215 -10.21 10.47 -10.67
N ARG A 216 -9.84 10.81 -9.44
CA ARG A 216 -8.89 10.08 -8.59
C ARG A 216 -9.59 9.69 -7.30
N ILE A 217 -9.21 8.56 -6.73
CA ILE A 217 -9.65 8.09 -5.42
C ILE A 217 -8.40 7.99 -4.55
N CYS A 218 -8.35 8.77 -3.47
CA CYS A 218 -7.30 8.71 -2.47
C CYS A 218 -7.99 8.64 -1.10
N GLN A 219 -7.97 7.46 -0.48
CA GLN A 219 -8.66 7.20 0.78
C GLN A 219 -7.77 6.39 1.73
N PRO A 220 -7.90 6.60 3.06
CA PRO A 220 -8.79 7.56 3.70
C PRO A 220 -8.24 9.00 3.61
N LEU A 221 -9.11 9.98 3.89
CA LEU A 221 -8.64 11.34 4.16
C LEU A 221 -7.95 11.36 5.53
N ILE A 222 -6.67 11.70 5.55
CA ILE A 222 -5.86 11.76 6.77
C ILE A 222 -5.47 13.20 7.09
N LYS A 223 -5.37 13.50 8.40
CA LYS A 223 -4.76 14.75 8.88
C LYS A 223 -3.26 14.53 9.01
N PHE A 224 -2.53 14.81 7.95
CA PHE A 224 -1.09 14.64 7.90
C PHE A 224 -0.47 15.61 6.89
N THR A 225 0.67 16.20 7.23
CA THR A 225 1.40 17.12 6.36
C THR A 225 2.66 16.41 5.87
N PRO A 226 2.78 16.17 4.55
CA PRO A 226 3.99 15.66 3.96
C PRO A 226 5.22 16.47 4.34
N GLN A 227 6.29 15.77 4.66
CA GLN A 227 7.62 16.27 4.99
C GLN A 227 8.57 16.15 3.79
N LEU A 228 8.35 15.18 2.90
CA LEU A 228 9.11 15.06 1.65
C LEU A 228 8.89 16.31 0.79
N GLY A 229 9.99 16.97 0.39
CA GLY A 229 9.95 18.19 -0.42
C GLY A 229 9.62 19.49 0.32
N ALA A 230 9.41 19.45 1.65
CA ALA A 230 9.02 20.63 2.43
C ALA A 230 10.15 21.66 2.68
N GLY A 231 11.38 21.42 2.22
CA GLY A 231 12.49 22.38 2.35
C GLY A 231 12.94 22.69 3.79
N VAL A 232 12.42 21.97 4.80
CA VAL A 232 12.79 22.16 6.20
C VAL A 232 13.88 21.17 6.58
N GLU A 233 15.12 21.64 6.72
CA GLU A 233 16.16 20.93 7.47
C GLU A 233 15.69 20.79 8.93
N ARG A 234 15.17 19.61 9.30
CA ARG A 234 15.04 19.27 10.71
C ARG A 234 16.39 18.74 11.20
N PRO A 235 16.86 19.11 12.41
CA PRO A 235 17.93 18.38 13.05
C PRO A 235 17.48 16.91 13.12
N LEU A 236 18.28 16.02 12.52
CA LEU A 236 18.09 14.58 12.61
C LEU A 236 18.30 14.17 14.07
N SER A 237 17.28 14.35 14.92
CA SER A 237 17.13 13.54 16.11
C SER A 237 16.90 12.13 15.60
N ARG A 238 18.00 11.40 15.40
CA ARG A 238 18.04 10.01 14.99
C ARG A 238 17.00 9.28 15.87
N PRO A 239 15.87 8.81 15.32
CA PRO A 239 14.91 8.08 16.12
C PRO A 239 15.66 6.88 16.70
N VAL A 240 15.75 6.80 18.02
CA VAL A 240 16.27 5.59 18.67
C VAL A 240 15.27 4.50 18.31
N PRO A 241 15.68 3.45 17.56
CA PRO A 241 14.76 2.37 17.23
C PRO A 241 14.19 1.80 18.52
N PRO A 242 12.89 1.47 18.58
CA PRO A 242 12.36 0.78 19.74
C PRO A 242 13.18 -0.50 19.98
N PRO A 243 13.39 -0.90 21.25
CA PRO A 243 14.12 -2.12 21.56
C PRO A 243 13.48 -3.30 20.79
N ARG A 244 14.32 -3.98 20.01
CA ARG A 244 13.96 -5.06 19.09
C ARG A 244 13.13 -6.12 19.82
N GLN A 245 11.84 -6.17 19.56
CA GLN A 245 11.01 -7.32 19.92
C GLN A 245 11.12 -8.35 18.79
N PRO A 246 11.44 -9.62 19.08
CA PRO A 246 11.38 -10.68 18.08
C PRO A 246 9.98 -10.72 17.48
N ALA A 247 9.90 -10.77 16.15
CA ALA A 247 8.63 -11.03 15.49
C ALA A 247 8.05 -12.35 16.06
N ALA A 248 6.76 -12.35 16.36
CA ALA A 248 6.06 -13.58 16.73
C ALA A 248 6.28 -14.62 15.61
N PRO A 249 6.44 -15.93 15.94
CA PRO A 249 6.55 -16.98 14.94
C PRO A 249 5.38 -16.86 13.97
N GLN A 250 5.68 -16.70 12.69
CA GLN A 250 4.65 -16.68 11.66
C GLN A 250 4.02 -18.09 11.61
N ALA A 251 2.69 -18.15 11.54
CA ALA A 251 2.01 -19.41 11.28
C ALA A 251 2.53 -19.98 9.94
N PRO A 252 2.62 -21.32 9.80
CA PRO A 252 3.02 -21.94 8.54
C PRO A 252 2.13 -21.42 7.42
N VAL A 253 2.76 -20.82 6.41
CA VAL A 253 2.07 -20.46 5.17
C VAL A 253 1.97 -21.76 4.38
N GLU A 254 0.76 -22.19 4.04
CA GLU A 254 0.56 -23.20 2.99
C GLU A 254 1.14 -22.62 1.71
N ILE A 255 2.26 -23.16 1.28
CA ILE A 255 2.84 -22.90 -0.04
C ILE A 255 1.93 -23.64 -1.01
N GLU A 256 1.07 -22.91 -1.71
CA GLU A 256 0.40 -23.45 -2.88
C GLU A 256 1.46 -23.56 -3.98
N GLU A 257 2.01 -24.77 -4.12
CA GLU A 257 2.95 -25.13 -5.17
C GLU A 257 2.22 -25.03 -6.52
N ASP A 258 2.67 -24.12 -7.39
CA ASP A 258 2.18 -24.01 -8.77
C ASP A 258 2.40 -25.36 -9.48
N ASP A 259 1.34 -26.17 -9.66
CA ASP A 259 1.33 -27.31 -10.57
C ASP A 259 1.28 -26.78 -12.03
N PRO A 260 2.36 -26.92 -12.82
CA PRO A 260 2.40 -26.40 -14.17
C PRO A 260 1.57 -27.23 -15.18
N TYR A 261 0.92 -28.33 -14.77
CA TYR A 261 0.17 -29.23 -15.66
C TYR A 261 -1.25 -29.59 -15.22
N GLY A 262 -1.77 -29.07 -14.10
CA GLY A 262 -3.19 -29.14 -13.75
C GLY A 262 -3.77 -30.56 -13.69
N VAL A 263 -3.03 -31.52 -13.16
CA VAL A 263 -3.41 -32.94 -13.10
C VAL A 263 -3.26 -33.51 -11.69
N ALA A 264 -4.04 -32.99 -10.74
CA ALA A 264 -4.36 -33.71 -9.52
C ALA A 264 -5.85 -33.59 -9.18
N PRO A 265 -6.54 -34.70 -8.85
CA PRO A 265 -7.97 -34.71 -8.61
C PRO A 265 -8.31 -34.02 -7.28
N MET A 266 -9.44 -33.30 -7.27
CA MET A 266 -9.98 -32.66 -6.07
C MET A 266 -10.10 -33.67 -4.92
N SER A 267 -9.27 -33.53 -3.89
CA SER A 267 -9.39 -34.28 -2.65
C SER A 267 -10.69 -33.90 -1.96
N LYS A 268 -11.56 -34.90 -1.76
CA LYS A 268 -12.83 -34.79 -1.04
C LYS A 268 -12.59 -34.20 0.35
N ALA A 269 -13.44 -33.23 0.72
CA ALA A 269 -13.51 -32.65 2.05
C ALA A 269 -13.67 -33.76 3.10
N ALA A 270 -12.65 -33.95 3.93
CA ALA A 270 -12.76 -34.67 5.19
C ALA A 270 -13.21 -33.67 6.27
N SER A 271 -14.39 -33.89 6.85
CA SER A 271 -14.90 -33.12 7.98
C SER A 271 -13.97 -33.27 9.20
N PRO A 272 -13.55 -32.18 9.87
CA PRO A 272 -12.92 -32.31 11.17
C PRO A 272 -14.00 -32.24 12.26
N THR A 273 -14.48 -33.41 12.69
CA THR A 273 -15.02 -33.57 14.04
C THR A 273 -13.86 -33.96 14.94
N GLN A 274 -13.20 -33.01 15.60
CA GLN A 274 -12.49 -33.26 16.86
C GLN A 274 -12.40 -31.94 17.64
N VAL A 275 -13.16 -31.89 18.72
CA VAL A 275 -13.20 -30.80 19.69
C VAL A 275 -11.85 -30.78 20.42
N ALA A 276 -11.01 -29.79 20.11
CA ALA A 276 -9.82 -29.50 20.89
C ALA A 276 -10.25 -28.82 22.21
N ARG A 277 -10.06 -29.56 23.30
CA ARG A 277 -10.34 -29.15 24.68
C ARG A 277 -9.38 -28.02 25.07
N ALA A 278 -9.91 -26.87 25.46
CA ALA A 278 -9.11 -25.75 25.98
C ALA A 278 -8.40 -26.13 27.30
N PRO A 279 -7.14 -25.71 27.54
CA PRO A 279 -6.52 -25.89 28.83
C PRO A 279 -7.20 -24.99 29.88
N ALA A 280 -7.47 -25.59 31.04
CA ALA A 280 -8.19 -24.98 32.16
C ALA A 280 -7.45 -23.77 32.74
N ARG A 281 -8.20 -22.70 32.97
CA ARG A 281 -7.80 -21.49 33.68
C ARG A 281 -7.65 -21.80 35.18
N PRO A 282 -6.54 -21.45 35.86
CA PRO A 282 -6.50 -21.53 37.32
C PRO A 282 -7.44 -20.48 37.95
N PRO A 283 -8.03 -20.78 39.12
CA PRO A 283 -9.10 -19.97 39.70
C PRO A 283 -8.62 -18.60 40.16
N ALA A 284 -9.52 -17.63 40.05
CA ALA A 284 -9.35 -16.26 40.50
C ALA A 284 -9.15 -16.21 42.03
N ALA A 285 -8.06 -15.59 42.47
CA ALA A 285 -7.93 -15.11 43.84
C ALA A 285 -8.61 -13.74 43.93
N THR A 286 -9.55 -13.66 44.87
CA THR A 286 -10.33 -12.50 45.25
C THR A 286 -9.47 -11.37 45.82
N ALA A 287 -9.99 -10.15 45.63
CA ALA A 287 -9.56 -8.89 46.21
C ALA A 287 -9.10 -8.98 47.67
N TYR A 288 -8.08 -8.21 48.05
CA TYR A 288 -8.17 -7.08 48.99
C TYR A 288 -6.79 -6.42 49.17
N THR A 289 -6.84 -5.15 49.59
CA THR A 289 -5.75 -4.30 50.12
C THR A 289 -4.82 -3.62 49.12
N SER A 290 -5.26 -2.42 48.74
CA SER A 290 -4.43 -1.26 48.40
C SER A 290 -3.28 -1.04 49.38
N ALA A 291 -2.05 -1.03 48.87
CA ALA A 291 -0.88 -0.51 49.58
C ALA A 291 -0.76 1.02 49.33
N PRO A 292 -0.49 1.83 50.37
CA PRO A 292 -0.32 3.28 50.23
C PRO A 292 1.02 3.67 49.58
N PRO A 293 1.13 4.87 49.00
CA PRO A 293 2.32 5.32 48.28
C PRO A 293 3.53 5.51 49.22
N VAL A 294 4.68 4.99 48.78
CA VAL A 294 5.99 5.21 49.41
C VAL A 294 6.39 6.68 49.24
N ARG A 295 6.62 7.36 50.37
CA ARG A 295 7.11 8.75 50.41
C ARG A 295 8.61 8.81 50.05
N PRO A 296 9.07 9.78 49.25
CA PRO A 296 10.49 10.05 49.08
C PRO A 296 11.10 10.69 50.34
N ALA A 297 12.36 10.34 50.63
CA ALA A 297 13.14 10.87 51.74
C ALA A 297 13.50 12.37 51.54
N PRO A 298 13.69 13.15 52.62
CA PRO A 298 13.85 14.59 52.54
C PRO A 298 15.25 15.01 52.04
N HIS A 299 15.28 15.92 51.07
CA HIS A 299 16.47 16.71 50.75
C HIS A 299 16.66 17.79 51.83
N VAL A 300 17.83 17.78 52.46
CA VAL A 300 18.29 18.84 53.36
C VAL A 300 18.72 20.04 52.51
N ALA A 301 18.06 21.17 52.74
CA ALA A 301 18.46 22.46 52.22
C ALA A 301 19.53 23.08 53.12
N THR A 302 20.65 23.52 52.54
CA THR A 302 21.55 24.49 53.17
C THR A 302 21.51 25.77 52.35
N ALA A 303 21.09 26.83 53.00
CA ALA A 303 20.97 28.18 52.46
C ALA A 303 22.34 28.85 52.29
N ALA A 304 22.38 29.77 51.33
CA ALA A 304 23.47 30.71 51.06
C ALA A 304 23.66 31.77 52.17
N PRO A 305 24.72 32.56 52.06
CA PRO A 305 24.60 34.00 52.25
C PRO A 305 24.98 34.80 50.98
N ALA A 306 24.29 35.94 50.84
CA ALA A 306 24.55 37.05 49.92
C ALA A 306 25.84 37.81 50.29
N GLU A 307 26.57 38.43 49.37
CA GLU A 307 26.56 39.83 48.88
C GLU A 307 27.87 39.96 48.05
N ALA A 308 28.14 40.88 47.11
CA ALA A 308 27.81 42.28 47.00
C ALA A 308 27.93 42.77 45.54
N THR A 309 27.28 43.89 45.27
CA THR A 309 27.27 44.71 44.05
C THR A 309 28.39 45.77 44.06
N GLU A 310 29.16 45.88 42.98
CA GLU A 310 29.89 47.07 42.49
C GLU A 310 30.15 46.79 40.99
N GLY A 311 30.11 47.67 39.99
CA GLY A 311 30.04 49.12 39.88
C GLY A 311 30.23 49.42 38.37
N TYR A 312 29.69 50.55 37.92
CA TYR A 312 29.62 51.05 36.55
C TYR A 312 31.01 51.28 35.91
N ASP A 313 31.12 51.08 34.58
CA ASP A 313 31.57 52.13 33.65
C ASP A 313 31.44 51.66 32.18
N GLU A 314 30.63 52.40 31.42
CA GLU A 314 30.57 52.41 29.96
C GLU A 314 31.36 53.63 29.45
N PRO A 315 31.84 53.63 28.20
CA PRO A 315 31.35 54.71 27.35
C PRO A 315 31.04 54.29 25.89
N LEU A 316 29.81 54.58 25.48
CA LEU A 316 29.38 55.23 24.23
C LEU A 316 30.46 55.49 23.16
N GLN A 317 30.25 54.93 21.96
CA GLN A 317 30.61 55.61 20.71
C GLN A 317 29.44 55.65 19.73
N LEU A 318 29.02 56.89 19.46
CA LEU A 318 28.09 57.33 18.42
C LEU A 318 28.81 57.42 17.06
N GLY A 319 28.14 56.95 16.01
CA GLY A 319 28.47 57.27 14.62
C GLY A 319 27.34 56.85 13.67
N ALA A 320 26.67 57.83 13.06
CA ALA A 320 25.65 57.71 12.00
C ALA A 320 26.06 58.66 10.85
N PRO A 321 25.33 58.81 9.70
CA PRO A 321 24.52 57.90 8.87
C PRO A 321 24.93 57.89 7.35
N SER A 322 24.21 57.10 6.54
CA SER A 322 24.02 56.95 5.05
C SER A 322 24.33 58.16 4.10
N PRO A 323 24.30 58.09 2.72
CA PRO A 323 23.57 57.16 1.82
C PRO A 323 24.23 56.82 0.43
N GLY A 324 23.55 56.00 -0.39
CA GLY A 324 23.63 56.08 -1.86
C GLY A 324 23.44 54.74 -2.60
N THR A 325 22.26 54.47 -3.19
CA THR A 325 21.88 54.62 -4.63
C THR A 325 22.34 53.44 -5.51
N GLY A 326 21.37 52.73 -6.16
CA GLY A 326 21.58 51.56 -7.04
C GLY A 326 22.20 51.88 -8.43
N PRO A 327 21.78 51.26 -9.57
CA PRO A 327 20.85 50.15 -9.75
C PRO A 327 21.24 49.14 -10.90
N ILE A 328 20.32 48.20 -11.20
CA ILE A 328 20.01 47.42 -12.44
C ILE A 328 21.17 46.80 -13.27
N TYR A 329 21.20 45.46 -13.34
CA TYR A 329 21.01 44.64 -14.57
C TYR A 329 20.52 43.24 -14.18
#